data_AF-A0A931DRI8-F1
#
_entry.id   AF-A0A931DRI8-F1
#
_cell.length_a   1.000
_cell.length_b   1.000
_cell.length_c   1.000
_cell.angle_alpha   90.00
_cell.angle_beta   90.00
_cell.angle_gamma   90.00
#
_symmetry.space_group_name_H-M   'P 1'
#
loop_
_entity.id
_entity.type
_entity.pdbx_description
1 polymer ?
#
loop_
_entity_poly.entity_id
_entity_poly.type
_entity_poly.pdbx_seq_one_letter_code
_entity_poly.pdbx_strand_id
1 'polypeptide(L)'
;MADAKEDQKRDRVDDLMVHLARGRVALGAAAFAAPGLTVRLIGMGKGGDAGRDYMTRMFAAREIALGAGYLLSRGSSRRTWARLGLAVDSLDIVNGLRSRQGLPLWVTAGAVAVAGGCTALGAAKVAKDVVG
;
A
#
# COMPACT_ATOMS: atom_id res chain seq x y z
N MET A 1 -1.11 -22.48 29.36
CA MET A 1 -2.16 -21.52 28.92
C MET A 1 -1.64 -20.10 28.69
N ALA A 2 -0.60 -19.62 29.40
CA ALA A 2 0.09 -18.37 29.05
C ALA A 2 0.90 -18.47 27.74
N ASP A 3 1.57 -19.61 27.54
CA ASP A 3 2.40 -19.95 26.37
C ASP A 3 1.62 -19.95 25.04
N ALA A 4 0.37 -20.43 25.05
CA ALA A 4 -0.51 -20.42 23.88
C ALA A 4 -0.99 -19.02 23.46
N LYS A 5 -0.96 -18.03 24.38
CA LYS A 5 -1.25 -16.62 24.06
C LYS A 5 -0.04 -15.89 23.46
N GLU A 6 1.17 -16.34 23.77
CA GLU A 6 2.41 -15.82 23.19
C GLU A 6 2.69 -16.38 21.79
N ASP A 7 2.45 -17.68 21.57
CA ASP A 7 2.51 -18.29 20.23
C ASP A 7 1.40 -17.79 19.30
N GLN A 8 0.23 -17.39 19.83
CA GLN A 8 -0.86 -16.77 19.06
C GLN A 8 -0.60 -15.30 18.69
N LYS A 9 0.31 -14.64 19.40
CA LYS A 9 0.78 -13.28 19.08
C LYS A 9 1.78 -13.30 17.92
N ARG A 10 2.34 -14.47 17.62
CA ARG A 10 3.13 -14.79 16.42
C ARG A 10 2.18 -15.22 15.28
N ASP A 11 1.66 -14.38 14.39
CA ASP A 11 2.00 -12.99 14.10
C ASP A 11 0.86 -12.25 13.39
N ARG A 12 -0.09 -11.68 14.15
CA ARG A 12 -1.19 -10.87 13.59
C ARG A 12 -0.69 -9.80 12.61
N VAL A 13 0.44 -9.18 12.91
CA VAL A 13 1.06 -8.18 12.03
C VAL A 13 1.57 -8.81 10.73
N ASP A 14 2.15 -10.00 10.79
CA ASP A 14 2.65 -10.66 9.58
C ASP A 14 1.51 -11.14 8.69
N ASP A 15 0.42 -11.65 9.28
CA ASP A 15 -0.82 -11.97 8.56
C ASP A 15 -1.42 -10.74 7.89
N LEU A 16 -1.53 -9.62 8.63
CA LEU A 16 -1.99 -8.35 8.09
C LEU A 16 -1.08 -7.86 6.95
N MET A 17 0.24 -8.04 7.06
CA MET A 17 1.17 -7.70 5.98
C MET A 17 1.00 -8.60 4.75
N VAL A 18 0.68 -9.88 4.93
CA VAL A 18 0.33 -10.79 3.81
C VAL A 18 -0.98 -10.33 3.14
N HIS A 19 -1.99 -9.97 3.93
CA HIS A 19 -3.25 -9.43 3.39
C HIS A 19 -3.03 -8.11 2.66
N LEU A 20 -2.23 -7.20 3.23
CA LEU A 20 -1.84 -5.96 2.58
C LEU A 20 -1.14 -6.24 1.24
N ALA A 21 -0.14 -7.13 1.22
CA ALA A 21 0.59 -7.47 0.01
C ALA A 21 -0.32 -8.08 -1.08
N ARG A 22 -1.26 -8.96 -0.71
CA ARG A 22 -2.28 -9.48 -1.63
C ARG A 22 -3.18 -8.37 -2.16
N GLY A 23 -3.60 -7.45 -1.28
CA GLY A 23 -4.39 -6.28 -1.63
C GLY A 23 -3.68 -5.39 -2.65
N ARG A 24 -2.39 -5.10 -2.45
CA ARG A 24 -1.56 -4.34 -3.40
C ARG A 24 -1.51 -4.98 -4.77
N VAL A 25 -1.29 -6.30 -4.84
CA VAL A 25 -1.25 -7.02 -6.12
C VAL A 25 -2.62 -6.99 -6.80
N ALA A 26 -3.70 -7.28 -6.07
CA ALA A 26 -5.05 -7.33 -6.63
C ALA A 26 -5.52 -5.96 -7.13
N LEU A 27 -5.41 -4.93 -6.28
CA LEU A 27 -5.80 -3.56 -6.62
C LEU A 27 -4.88 -2.96 -7.69
N GLY A 28 -3.58 -3.21 -7.60
CA GLY A 28 -2.62 -2.80 -8.62
C GLY A 28 -2.93 -3.44 -9.97
N ALA A 29 -3.16 -4.74 -10.04
CA ALA A 29 -3.53 -5.41 -11.29
C ALA A 29 -4.83 -4.85 -11.90
N ALA A 30 -5.85 -4.63 -11.06
CA ALA A 30 -7.11 -4.02 -11.50
C ALA A 30 -6.90 -2.59 -12.02
N ALA A 31 -6.13 -1.77 -11.30
CA ALA A 31 -5.83 -0.39 -11.69
C ALA A 31 -4.95 -0.30 -12.94
N PHE A 32 -4.06 -1.26 -13.15
CA PHE A 32 -3.23 -1.34 -14.35
C PHE A 32 -4.06 -1.69 -15.58
N ALA A 33 -4.97 -2.66 -15.44
CA ALA A 33 -5.86 -3.10 -16.52
C ALA A 33 -6.92 -2.05 -16.87
N ALA A 34 -7.50 -1.40 -15.87
CA ALA A 34 -8.60 -0.44 -16.02
C ALA A 34 -8.34 0.89 -15.28
N PRO A 35 -7.37 1.71 -15.72
CA PRO A 35 -7.00 2.94 -15.02
C PRO A 35 -8.10 3.99 -15.06
N GLY A 36 -8.78 4.17 -16.20
CA GLY A 36 -9.89 5.13 -16.30
C GLY A 36 -11.05 4.81 -15.36
N LEU A 37 -11.36 3.53 -15.14
CA LEU A 37 -12.35 3.11 -14.14
C LEU A 37 -11.87 3.43 -12.73
N THR A 38 -10.59 3.15 -12.44
CA THR A 38 -9.97 3.42 -11.14
C THR A 38 -10.04 4.90 -10.79
N VAL A 39 -9.59 5.77 -11.70
CA VAL A 39 -9.65 7.24 -11.58
C VAL A 39 -11.09 7.73 -11.35
N ARG A 40 -12.06 7.13 -12.05
CA ARG A 40 -13.47 7.50 -11.93
C ARG A 40 -14.02 7.11 -10.55
N LEU A 41 -13.70 5.93 -10.04
CA LEU A 41 -14.17 5.45 -8.73
C LEU A 41 -13.58 6.26 -7.57
N ILE A 42 -12.30 6.64 -7.66
CA ILE A 42 -11.64 7.51 -6.67
C ILE A 42 -11.92 8.99 -6.88
N GLY A 43 -12.70 9.36 -7.90
CA GLY A 43 -13.11 10.74 -8.20
C GLY A 43 -11.99 11.71 -8.55
N MET A 44 -10.86 11.21 -9.06
CA MET A 44 -9.75 12.02 -9.57
C MET A 44 -10.03 12.64 -10.95
N GLY A 45 -11.24 12.50 -11.48
CA GLY A 45 -11.74 13.29 -12.61
C GLY A 45 -12.77 12.55 -13.45
N LYS A 46 -13.20 13.21 -14.53
CA LYS A 46 -14.19 12.71 -15.50
C LYS A 46 -13.57 12.75 -16.91
N GLY A 47 -14.00 11.84 -17.78
CA GLY A 47 -13.50 11.73 -19.17
C GLY A 47 -12.20 10.93 -19.28
N GLY A 48 -11.78 10.64 -20.52
CA GLY A 48 -10.52 9.97 -20.81
C GLY A 48 -9.34 10.95 -20.76
N ASP A 49 -8.30 10.62 -20.00
CA ASP A 49 -7.06 11.38 -19.88
C ASP A 49 -5.89 10.40 -19.97
N ALA A 50 -5.24 10.35 -21.14
CA ALA A 50 -4.17 9.39 -21.42
C ALA A 50 -2.96 9.60 -20.49
N GLY A 51 -2.67 10.84 -20.09
CA GLY A 51 -1.59 11.14 -19.14
C GLY A 51 -1.91 10.59 -17.76
N ARG A 52 -3.15 10.78 -17.28
CA ARG A 52 -3.59 10.22 -16.00
C ARG A 52 -3.66 8.70 -16.02
N ASP A 53 -4.10 8.11 -17.12
CA ASP A 53 -4.12 6.66 -17.28
C ASP A 53 -2.71 6.07 -17.26
N TYR A 54 -1.75 6.75 -17.91
CA TYR A 54 -0.34 6.38 -17.86
C TYR A 54 0.21 6.46 -16.42
N MET A 55 -0.02 7.56 -15.71
CA MET A 55 0.42 7.72 -14.32
C MET A 55 -0.23 6.69 -13.38
N THR A 56 -1.51 6.36 -13.59
CA THR A 56 -2.23 5.34 -12.81
C THR A 56 -1.60 3.96 -13.02
N ARG A 57 -1.22 3.61 -14.25
CA ARG A 57 -0.50 2.36 -14.55
C ARG A 57 0.89 2.33 -13.94
N MET A 58 1.62 3.43 -13.93
CA MET A 58 2.93 3.50 -13.25
C MET A 58 2.80 3.27 -11.74
N PHE A 59 1.83 3.93 -11.09
CA PHE A 59 1.52 3.70 -9.68
C PHE A 59 1.16 2.23 -9.42
N ALA A 60 0.25 1.69 -10.23
CA ALA A 60 -0.21 0.32 -10.11
C ALA A 60 0.91 -0.72 -10.28
N ALA A 61 1.83 -0.49 -11.22
CA ALA A 61 2.99 -1.36 -11.42
C ALA A 61 3.87 -1.44 -10.17
N ARG A 62 4.05 -0.32 -9.45
CA ARG A 62 4.80 -0.28 -8.20
C ARG A 62 4.14 -1.10 -7.10
N GLU A 63 2.81 -0.99 -6.97
CA GLU A 63 2.04 -1.75 -5.98
C GLU A 63 2.12 -3.25 -6.23
N ILE A 64 2.00 -3.67 -7.50
CA ILE A 64 2.19 -5.07 -7.90
C ILE A 64 3.59 -5.56 -7.50
N ALA A 65 4.63 -4.79 -7.84
CA ALA A 65 6.01 -5.16 -7.55
C ALA A 65 6.28 -5.28 -6.03
N LEU A 66 5.81 -4.33 -5.22
CA LEU A 66 5.97 -4.36 -3.76
C LEU A 66 5.23 -5.53 -3.13
N GLY A 67 3.97 -5.76 -3.54
CA GLY A 67 3.17 -6.86 -3.02
C GLY A 67 3.75 -8.23 -3.41
N ALA A 68 4.11 -8.41 -4.70
CA ALA A 68 4.75 -9.63 -5.18
C ALA A 68 6.11 -9.85 -4.50
N GLY A 69 6.93 -8.80 -4.39
CA GLY A 69 8.22 -8.83 -3.73
C GLY A 69 8.12 -9.32 -2.29
N TYR A 70 7.15 -8.81 -1.51
CA TYR A 70 6.91 -9.27 -0.15
C TYR A 70 6.42 -10.73 -0.08
N LEU A 71 5.46 -11.11 -0.93
CA LEU A 71 4.87 -12.46 -0.95
C LEU A 71 5.88 -13.54 -1.36
N LEU A 72 6.70 -13.26 -2.37
CA LEU A 72 7.70 -14.18 -2.90
C LEU A 72 8.97 -14.25 -2.04
N SER A 73 9.22 -13.23 -1.22
CA SER A 73 10.40 -13.19 -0.35
C SER A 73 10.20 -13.93 0.98
N ARG A 74 11.31 -14.36 1.58
CA ARG A 74 11.40 -14.93 2.93
C ARG A 74 12.56 -14.26 3.70
N GLY A 75 12.60 -14.47 5.02
CA GLY A 75 13.71 -14.01 5.87
C GLY A 75 14.02 -12.52 5.73
N SER A 76 15.31 -12.19 5.62
CA SER A 76 15.80 -10.81 5.47
C SER A 76 15.23 -10.09 4.25
N SER A 77 15.10 -10.76 3.11
CA SER A 77 14.52 -10.16 1.90
C SER A 77 13.09 -9.69 2.12
N ARG A 78 12.27 -10.47 2.86
CA ARG A 78 10.89 -10.06 3.19
C ARG A 78 10.88 -8.81 4.08
N ARG A 79 11.82 -8.69 5.02
CA ARG A 79 11.97 -7.48 5.85
C ARG A 79 12.34 -6.27 5.00
N THR A 80 13.21 -6.43 3.99
CA THR A 80 13.55 -5.37 3.05
C THR A 80 12.33 -4.89 2.26
N TRP A 81 11.52 -5.80 1.73
CA TRP A 81 10.28 -5.41 1.02
C TRP A 81 9.27 -4.72 1.94
N ALA A 82 9.16 -5.11 3.20
CA ALA A 82 8.33 -4.41 4.18
C ALA A 82 8.79 -2.95 4.39
N ARG A 83 10.11 -2.73 4.51
CA ARG A 83 10.70 -1.39 4.67
C ARG A 83 10.51 -0.53 3.43
N LEU A 84 10.68 -1.11 2.23
CA LEU A 84 10.42 -0.40 0.97
C LEU A 84 8.94 -0.03 0.82
N GLY A 85 8.03 -0.93 1.19
CA GLY A 85 6.60 -0.65 1.21
C GLY A 85 6.27 0.53 2.13
N LEU A 86 6.77 0.50 3.37
CA LEU A 86 6.62 1.58 4.34
C LEU A 86 7.16 2.92 3.81
N ALA A 87 8.36 2.90 3.23
CA ALA A 87 8.99 4.11 2.71
C ALA A 87 8.11 4.76 1.64
N VAL A 88 7.56 3.98 0.72
CA VAL A 88 6.77 4.58 -0.34
C VAL A 88 5.36 4.96 0.10
N ASP A 89 4.70 4.20 0.98
CA ASP A 89 3.41 4.63 1.53
C ASP A 89 3.53 5.98 2.27
N SER A 90 4.66 6.20 2.94
CA SER A 90 4.97 7.47 3.59
C SER A 90 5.12 8.61 2.55
N LEU A 91 5.75 8.33 1.42
CA LEU A 91 5.86 9.29 0.30
C LEU A 91 4.50 9.58 -0.33
N ASP A 92 3.61 8.58 -0.42
CA ASP A 92 2.25 8.75 -0.94
C ASP A 92 1.41 9.65 -0.02
N ILE A 93 1.58 9.56 1.30
CA ILE A 93 0.98 10.51 2.25
C ILE A 93 1.45 11.93 1.95
N VAL A 94 2.77 12.13 1.82
CA VAL A 94 3.35 13.45 1.52
C VAL A 94 2.80 13.97 0.18
N ASN A 95 2.73 13.12 -0.84
CA ASN A 95 2.19 13.50 -2.15
C ASN A 95 0.70 13.90 -2.07
N GLY A 96 -0.12 13.12 -1.36
CA GLY A 96 -1.53 13.40 -1.17
C GLY A 96 -1.75 14.75 -0.47
N LEU A 97 -0.98 15.03 0.58
CA LEU A 97 -1.04 16.30 1.30
C LEU A 97 -0.58 17.48 0.44
N ARG A 98 0.52 17.34 -0.32
CA ARG A 98 1.01 18.39 -1.22
C ARG A 98 0.06 18.67 -2.39
N SER A 99 -0.66 17.65 -2.84
CA SER A 99 -1.62 17.75 -3.95
C SER A 99 -3.02 18.21 -3.50
N ARG A 100 -3.23 18.46 -2.20
CA ARG A 100 -4.54 18.81 -1.62
C ARG A 100 -5.25 19.95 -2.34
N GLN A 101 -4.54 21.01 -2.72
CA GLN A 101 -5.15 22.19 -3.34
C GLN A 101 -5.72 21.90 -4.74
N GLY A 102 -5.22 20.87 -5.42
CA GLY A 102 -5.65 20.48 -6.77
C GLY A 102 -6.72 19.40 -6.81
N LEU A 103 -7.17 18.87 -5.66
CA LEU A 103 -8.09 17.73 -5.58
C LEU A 103 -9.28 18.01 -4.65
N PRO A 104 -10.44 17.35 -4.86
CA PRO A 104 -11.53 17.37 -3.91
C PRO A 104 -11.09 16.82 -2.55
N LEU A 105 -11.59 17.42 -1.46
CA LEU A 105 -11.17 17.07 -0.09
C LEU A 105 -11.28 15.57 0.21
N TRP A 106 -12.38 14.95 -0.24
CA TRP A 106 -12.64 13.53 0.00
C TRP A 106 -11.64 12.61 -0.74
N VAL A 107 -11.13 13.04 -1.90
CA VAL A 107 -10.11 12.31 -2.66
C VAL A 107 -8.78 12.32 -1.91
N THR A 108 -8.36 13.51 -1.47
CA THR A 108 -7.15 13.64 -0.65
C THR A 108 -7.27 12.89 0.67
N ALA A 109 -8.40 13.03 1.37
CA ALA A 109 -8.64 12.34 2.63
C ALA A 109 -8.63 10.82 2.45
N GLY A 110 -9.28 10.30 1.39
CA GLY A 110 -9.28 8.87 1.08
C GLY A 110 -7.88 8.34 0.77
N ALA A 111 -7.12 9.04 -0.09
CA ALA A 111 -5.76 8.64 -0.44
C ALA A 111 -4.82 8.63 0.79
N VAL A 112 -4.86 9.70 1.60
CA VAL A 112 -4.05 9.81 2.81
C VAL A 112 -4.47 8.78 3.87
N ALA A 113 -5.77 8.49 4.01
CA ALA A 113 -6.23 7.48 4.96
C ALA A 113 -5.75 6.07 4.58
N VAL A 114 -5.84 5.70 3.30
CA VAL A 114 -5.33 4.42 2.80
C VAL A 114 -3.81 4.33 3.00
N ALA A 115 -3.07 5.32 2.52
CA ALA A 115 -1.61 5.35 2.65
C ALA A 115 -1.16 5.37 4.13
N GLY A 116 -1.90 6.09 4.98
CA GLY A 116 -1.71 6.12 6.43
C GLY A 116 -1.90 4.76 7.09
N GLY A 117 -2.97 4.03 6.73
CA GLY A 117 -3.20 2.67 7.21
C GLY A 117 -2.09 1.70 6.82
N CYS A 118 -1.67 1.75 5.55
CA CYS A 118 -0.56 0.92 5.05
C CYS A 118 0.77 1.27 5.75
N THR A 119 1.05 2.57 5.93
CA THR A 119 2.23 3.08 6.66
C THR A 119 2.22 2.59 8.11
N ALA A 120 1.08 2.65 8.80
CA ALA A 120 0.96 2.17 10.18
C ALA A 120 1.26 0.67 10.30
N LEU A 121 0.72 -0.16 9.38
CA LEU A 121 1.01 -1.60 9.33
C LEU A 121 2.49 -1.87 9.02
N GLY A 122 3.06 -1.16 8.04
CA GLY A 122 4.48 -1.27 7.70
C GLY A 122 5.39 -0.88 8.86
N ALA A 123 5.08 0.21 9.56
CA ALA A 123 5.84 0.68 10.71
C ALA A 123 5.78 -0.33 11.86
N ALA A 124 4.59 -0.89 12.16
CA ALA A 124 4.44 -1.94 13.15
C ALA A 124 5.27 -3.19 12.81
N LYS A 125 5.28 -3.60 11.53
CA LYS A 125 6.09 -4.73 11.06
C LYS A 125 7.60 -4.46 11.22
N VAL A 126 8.06 -3.29 10.80
CA VAL A 126 9.47 -2.91 10.89
C VAL A 126 9.92 -2.78 12.34
N ALA A 127 9.11 -2.20 13.22
CA ALA A 127 9.40 -2.11 14.65
C ALA A 127 9.57 -3.51 15.26
N LYS A 128 8.64 -4.41 14.94
CA LYS A 128 8.73 -5.81 15.38
C LYS A 128 10.00 -6.50 14.87
N ASP A 129 10.39 -6.27 13.61
CA ASP A 129 11.60 -6.87 12.99
C ASP A 129 12.93 -6.38 13.58
N VAL A 130 12.92 -5.28 14.33
CA VAL A 130 14.09 -4.70 15.01
C VAL A 130 14.17 -5.15 16.47
N VAL A 131 13.01 -5.33 17.12
CA VAL A 131 12.93 -5.66 18.55
C VAL A 131 12.92 -7.17 18.81
N GLY A 132 12.53 -7.99 17.82
CA GLY A 132 12.51 -9.47 17.89
C GLY A 132 13.39 -10.13 16.84
#